data_AF-A0A955VEV9-F1
#
_entry.id   AF-A0A955VEV9-F1
#
_cell.length_a   1.000
_cell.length_b   1.000
_cell.length_c   1.000
_cell.angle_alpha   90.00
_cell.angle_beta   90.00
_cell.angle_gamma   90.00
#
_symmetry.space_group_name_H-M   'P 1'
#
loop_
_entity.id
_entity.type
_entity.pdbx_description
1 polymer ?
#
loop_
_entity_poly.entity_id
_entity_poly.type
_entity_poly.pdbx_seq_one_letter_code
_entity_poly.pdbx_strand_id
1 'polypeptide(L)'
;PEIFAWGLRNPWRFSFDRVTGDLWVGDVGQSAWEEIDLVTRGRNYGWRRMEGFHCYNPSEGCDTSPPLARPVLEYGRAVGYSVTGGFVYRGAEMPSWYGAYLFADYGFGTVFAFRAGEAPSANPVATAPGNVPCFGEDDAGELYVATGGSSGRLYRLVETAPEPLPAAFPTTLSATGCFSDLATLTPAPGVLPYAVNAPFYSSGADKARFLSLPEGGHIGFSGTAPWTFPAGTVLVKHFTLGEGEGARPVETRLLVVGEGAVRGYSYRWDEDGADATLLEGAAVEDVAWHDASGAAHTTAWPYPSRPQCRACHTEAAGGALGVSARQLDRPAPDAPGQNQLARLAALGLFDPPPPDEPTWRALPSPSDAAEPVAERARAWLDANCSGCHRPGGPTGTDLDLRALTELDHTGACDAPPVKDDLGLADARVIAPGEPARSVLLARLTRLDGLRMPPLGSDGFDVAGAALVEAWISGLTSCDDDEEHGDD
;
A
#
# COMPACT_ATOMS: atom_id res chain seq x y z
N PRO A 1 -14.90 15.03 -43.16
CA PRO A 1 -13.85 14.22 -42.53
C PRO A 1 -14.18 13.93 -41.07
N GLU A 2 -14.35 12.65 -40.76
CA GLU A 2 -14.78 12.07 -39.49
C GLU A 2 -13.59 11.82 -38.54
N ILE A 3 -12.39 11.66 -39.09
CA ILE A 3 -11.14 11.47 -38.32
C ILE A 3 -10.63 12.83 -37.85
N PHE A 4 -10.66 13.07 -36.53
CA PHE A 4 -10.11 14.27 -35.90
C PHE A 4 -8.61 14.12 -35.58
N ALA A 5 -8.22 12.97 -35.02
CA ALA A 5 -6.85 12.56 -34.72
C ALA A 5 -6.77 11.03 -34.83
N TRP A 6 -5.57 10.46 -34.88
CA TRP A 6 -5.38 9.00 -34.94
C TRP A 6 -4.09 8.58 -34.22
N GLY A 7 -3.85 7.27 -34.14
CA GLY A 7 -2.68 6.73 -33.46
C GLY A 7 -2.81 6.67 -31.94
N LEU A 8 -4.04 6.60 -31.44
CA LEU A 8 -4.37 6.25 -30.05
C LEU A 8 -4.69 4.75 -29.99
N ARG A 9 -4.45 4.09 -28.85
CA ARG A 9 -4.73 2.66 -28.68
C ARG A 9 -6.17 2.40 -28.24
N ASN A 10 -6.51 2.88 -27.06
CA ASN A 10 -7.76 2.69 -26.37
C ASN A 10 -8.09 3.97 -25.57
N PRO A 11 -8.48 5.07 -26.27
CA PRO A 11 -8.80 6.33 -25.62
C PRO A 11 -10.00 6.15 -24.70
N TRP A 12 -9.74 6.06 -23.40
CA TRP A 12 -10.71 5.80 -22.36
C TRP A 12 -11.01 7.07 -21.57
N ARG A 13 -12.20 7.61 -21.86
CA ARG A 13 -12.69 8.92 -21.42
C ARG A 13 -11.85 10.08 -21.98
N PHE A 14 -12.57 11.16 -22.25
CA PHE A 14 -11.98 12.41 -22.67
C PHE A 14 -12.86 13.55 -22.19
N SER A 15 -12.28 14.74 -22.07
CA SER A 15 -12.98 15.96 -21.71
C SER A 15 -12.42 17.15 -22.46
N PHE A 16 -13.26 18.17 -22.64
CA PHE A 16 -12.80 19.48 -23.07
C PHE A 16 -12.66 20.36 -21.84
N ASP A 17 -11.52 21.04 -21.70
CA ASP A 17 -11.42 22.11 -20.71
C ASP A 17 -12.39 23.23 -21.10
N ARG A 18 -13.35 23.53 -20.22
CA ARG A 18 -14.39 24.56 -20.44
C ARG A 18 -13.80 25.95 -20.70
N VAL A 19 -12.57 26.21 -20.25
CA VAL A 19 -11.93 27.53 -20.38
C VAL A 19 -11.09 27.62 -21.66
N THR A 20 -10.23 26.63 -21.93
CA THR A 20 -9.29 26.70 -23.05
C THR A 20 -9.83 26.04 -24.33
N GLY A 21 -10.79 25.12 -24.20
CA GLY A 21 -11.27 24.29 -25.29
C GLY A 21 -10.34 23.14 -25.65
N ASP A 22 -9.29 22.90 -24.84
CA ASP A 22 -8.34 21.82 -25.06
C ASP A 22 -8.97 20.45 -24.81
N LEU A 23 -8.70 19.49 -25.70
CA LEU A 23 -9.17 18.12 -25.58
C LEU A 23 -8.14 17.26 -24.85
N TRP A 24 -8.51 16.82 -23.64
CA TRP A 24 -7.71 15.91 -22.82
C TRP A 24 -8.24 14.49 -22.93
N VAL A 25 -7.34 13.52 -23.08
CA VAL A 25 -7.68 12.10 -23.26
C VAL A 25 -6.80 11.26 -22.37
N GLY A 26 -7.37 10.25 -21.70
CA GLY A 26 -6.58 9.14 -21.16
C GLY A 26 -6.51 8.03 -22.21
N ASP A 27 -5.33 7.61 -22.63
CA ASP A 27 -5.15 6.52 -23.58
C ASP A 27 -4.57 5.29 -22.86
N VAL A 28 -5.34 4.22 -22.83
CA VAL A 28 -4.97 3.00 -22.10
C VAL A 28 -3.97 2.20 -22.92
N GLY A 29 -2.80 1.98 -22.33
CA GLY A 29 -1.71 1.22 -22.93
C GLY A 29 -2.02 -0.25 -23.18
N GLN A 30 -1.16 -0.91 -23.94
CA GLN A 30 -1.27 -2.34 -24.23
C GLN A 30 -0.71 -3.20 -23.11
N SER A 31 0.40 -2.80 -22.51
CA SER A 31 1.15 -3.64 -21.59
C SER A 31 1.94 -2.85 -20.55
N ALA A 32 2.50 -1.69 -20.89
CA ALA A 32 3.53 -1.07 -20.04
C ALA A 32 3.18 0.34 -19.56
N TRP A 33 2.64 1.19 -20.43
CA TRP A 33 2.52 2.62 -20.17
C TRP A 33 1.12 3.13 -20.40
N GLU A 34 0.60 3.87 -19.44
CA GLU A 34 -0.66 4.57 -19.54
C GLU A 34 -0.40 6.04 -19.88
N GLU A 35 -1.25 6.66 -20.71
CA GLU A 35 -0.96 7.97 -21.29
C GLU A 35 -2.05 9.00 -20.99
N ILE A 36 -1.64 10.25 -20.78
CA ILE A 36 -2.51 11.41 -20.86
C ILE A 36 -2.08 12.25 -22.07
N ASP A 37 -3.01 12.46 -22.99
CA ASP A 37 -2.80 13.20 -24.23
C ASP A 37 -3.55 14.52 -24.26
N LEU A 38 -2.88 15.53 -24.82
CA LEU A 38 -3.52 16.74 -25.32
C LEU A 38 -3.81 16.56 -26.80
N VAL A 39 -5.05 16.20 -27.14
CA VAL A 39 -5.45 15.81 -28.50
C VAL A 39 -5.67 17.03 -29.38
N THR A 40 -4.89 17.13 -30.46
CA THR A 40 -4.98 18.21 -31.44
C THR A 40 -5.32 17.70 -32.83
N ARG A 41 -6.06 18.52 -33.58
CA ARG A 41 -6.60 18.16 -34.89
C ARG A 41 -5.49 17.75 -35.87
N GLY A 42 -5.65 16.61 -36.53
CA GLY A 42 -4.79 16.12 -37.60
C GLY A 42 -3.48 15.51 -37.13
N ARG A 43 -3.29 15.30 -35.82
CA ARG A 43 -2.09 14.67 -35.27
C ARG A 43 -2.20 13.14 -35.22
N ASN A 44 -1.03 12.50 -35.27
CA ASN A 44 -0.82 11.08 -35.06
C ASN A 44 -0.12 10.86 -33.71
N TYR A 45 -0.75 10.14 -32.80
CA TYR A 45 -0.25 9.84 -31.44
C TYR A 45 0.63 8.58 -31.39
N GLY A 46 0.81 7.90 -32.52
CA GLY A 46 1.90 6.95 -32.71
C GLY A 46 1.54 5.49 -32.56
N TRP A 47 0.42 5.12 -31.91
CA TRP A 47 -0.01 3.73 -31.84
C TRP A 47 -0.21 3.13 -33.26
N ARG A 48 0.26 1.92 -33.55
CA ARG A 48 0.92 0.94 -32.66
C ARG A 48 2.44 0.96 -32.63
N ARG A 49 3.09 2.03 -33.09
CA ARG A 49 4.56 2.15 -33.08
C ARG A 49 5.09 2.54 -31.71
N MET A 50 4.36 3.42 -31.01
CA MET A 50 4.68 3.93 -29.68
C MET A 50 3.69 3.41 -28.65
N GLU A 51 4.15 3.25 -27.42
CA GLU A 51 3.36 3.16 -26.19
C GLU A 51 4.03 4.09 -25.19
N GLY A 52 3.41 5.22 -24.92
CA GLY A 52 3.98 6.34 -24.20
C GLY A 52 5.14 7.00 -24.95
N PHE A 53 6.22 7.28 -24.23
CA PHE A 53 7.48 7.77 -24.80
C PHE A 53 8.31 6.64 -25.44
N HIS A 54 7.87 5.38 -25.33
CA HIS A 54 8.64 4.19 -25.67
C HIS A 54 8.23 3.56 -26.99
N CYS A 55 9.20 2.95 -27.67
CA CYS A 55 8.95 2.12 -28.83
C CYS A 55 8.21 0.85 -28.41
N TYR A 56 7.09 0.56 -29.07
CA TYR A 56 6.30 -0.64 -28.83
C TYR A 56 6.46 -1.66 -29.97
N ASN A 57 6.29 -1.22 -31.23
CA ASN A 57 6.38 -2.11 -32.39
C ASN A 57 7.13 -1.43 -33.55
N PRO A 58 8.43 -1.71 -33.75
CA PRO A 58 9.29 -2.61 -32.95
C PRO A 58 9.55 -2.08 -31.53
N SER A 59 10.02 -2.94 -30.62
CA SER A 59 10.30 -2.57 -29.22
C SER A 59 11.46 -1.58 -29.06
N GLU A 60 12.31 -1.44 -30.08
CA GLU A 60 13.41 -0.46 -30.13
C GLU A 60 13.57 0.10 -31.54
N GLY A 61 14.10 1.31 -31.66
CA GLY A 61 14.42 1.92 -32.97
C GLY A 61 13.19 2.19 -33.86
N CYS A 62 12.02 2.39 -33.25
CA CYS A 62 10.79 2.67 -33.97
C CYS A 62 10.83 4.00 -34.74
N ASP A 63 10.22 4.01 -35.93
CA ASP A 63 10.17 5.20 -36.79
C ASP A 63 9.16 6.23 -36.27
N THR A 64 9.67 7.39 -35.89
CA THR A 64 8.90 8.56 -35.42
C THR A 64 8.77 9.66 -36.47
N SER A 65 9.10 9.35 -37.74
CA SER A 65 8.90 10.24 -38.89
C SER A 65 7.58 9.92 -39.61
N PRO A 66 6.79 10.93 -40.02
CA PRO A 66 6.87 12.33 -39.57
C PRO A 66 6.59 12.45 -38.06
N PRO A 67 6.97 13.57 -37.40
CA PRO A 67 6.89 13.73 -35.95
C PRO A 67 5.52 13.36 -35.37
N LEU A 68 5.53 12.39 -34.45
CA LEU A 68 4.36 11.98 -33.68
C LEU A 68 4.03 13.01 -32.60
N ALA A 69 2.75 13.15 -32.29
CA ALA A 69 2.35 13.81 -31.06
C ALA A 69 2.78 12.92 -29.89
N ARG A 70 3.28 13.56 -28.83
CA ARG A 70 3.74 12.89 -27.61
C ARG A 70 2.68 13.08 -26.51
N PRO A 71 2.54 12.12 -25.60
CA PRO A 71 1.72 12.31 -24.42
C PRO A 71 2.27 13.47 -23.58
N VAL A 72 1.38 14.09 -22.80
CA VAL A 72 1.74 15.09 -21.79
C VAL A 72 2.40 14.40 -20.60
N LEU A 73 1.89 13.22 -20.25
CA LEU A 73 2.34 12.40 -19.14
C LEU A 73 2.18 10.93 -19.52
N GLU A 74 3.13 10.10 -19.10
CA GLU A 74 2.94 8.66 -19.01
C GLU A 74 3.14 8.19 -17.58
N TYR A 75 2.57 7.05 -17.24
CA TYR A 75 2.96 6.34 -16.04
C TYR A 75 2.98 4.83 -16.28
N GLY A 76 3.98 4.19 -15.70
CA GLY A 76 4.16 2.75 -15.81
C GLY A 76 3.29 2.00 -14.81
N ARG A 77 3.32 0.67 -14.93
CA ARG A 77 2.56 -0.23 -14.05
C ARG A 77 2.83 -0.02 -12.55
N ALA A 78 4.00 0.51 -12.18
CA ALA A 78 4.37 0.77 -10.78
C ALA A 78 3.49 1.85 -10.13
N VAL A 79 2.82 2.65 -10.96
CA VAL A 79 1.94 3.72 -10.54
C VAL A 79 0.46 3.34 -10.75
N GLY A 80 0.11 2.64 -11.83
CA GLY A 80 -1.26 2.22 -12.09
C GLY A 80 -1.45 1.22 -13.23
N TYR A 81 -2.66 0.67 -13.37
CA TYR A 81 -3.04 -0.37 -14.32
C TYR A 81 -3.90 0.07 -15.51
N SER A 82 -4.66 1.14 -15.44
CA SER A 82 -5.49 1.56 -16.56
C SER A 82 -5.93 2.98 -16.32
N VAL A 83 -5.47 3.88 -17.18
CA VAL A 83 -5.84 5.29 -17.06
C VAL A 83 -7.32 5.47 -17.33
N THR A 84 -7.93 6.30 -16.50
CA THR A 84 -9.24 6.88 -16.74
C THR A 84 -9.06 8.37 -16.90
N GLY A 85 -9.28 8.86 -18.13
CA GLY A 85 -9.27 10.29 -18.42
C GLY A 85 -10.28 11.04 -17.55
N GLY A 86 -9.85 12.19 -17.05
CA GLY A 86 -10.67 13.03 -16.17
C GLY A 86 -10.86 14.43 -16.74
N PHE A 87 -10.71 15.45 -15.92
CA PHE A 87 -11.11 16.84 -16.22
C PHE A 87 -10.10 17.84 -15.68
N VAL A 88 -9.98 18.99 -16.37
CA VAL A 88 -9.37 20.17 -15.78
C VAL A 88 -10.36 20.76 -14.76
N TYR A 89 -9.96 20.86 -13.49
CA TYR A 89 -10.85 21.36 -12.45
C TYR A 89 -11.12 22.86 -12.63
N ARG A 90 -12.41 23.21 -12.75
CA ARG A 90 -12.90 24.59 -12.95
C ARG A 90 -13.96 25.02 -11.92
N GLY A 91 -14.17 24.22 -10.89
CA GLY A 91 -15.06 24.54 -9.77
C GLY A 91 -14.47 25.55 -8.80
N ALA A 92 -15.27 25.93 -7.81
CA ALA A 92 -14.92 26.90 -6.78
C ALA A 92 -14.75 26.28 -5.38
N GLU A 93 -15.22 25.05 -5.14
CA GLU A 93 -15.12 24.38 -3.83
C GLU A 93 -13.70 23.83 -3.53
N MET A 94 -12.85 23.64 -4.55
CA MET A 94 -11.47 23.16 -4.44
C MET A 94 -10.46 24.17 -5.03
N PRO A 95 -10.39 25.41 -4.50
CA PRO A 95 -9.65 26.51 -5.13
C PRO A 95 -8.16 26.21 -5.35
N SER A 96 -7.51 25.38 -4.52
CA SER A 96 -6.10 25.05 -4.74
C SER A 96 -5.87 24.17 -5.97
N TRP A 97 -6.91 23.48 -6.45
CA TRP A 97 -6.88 22.60 -7.61
C TRP A 97 -7.34 23.29 -8.90
N TYR A 98 -7.74 24.56 -8.86
CA TYR A 98 -8.21 25.27 -10.05
C TYR A 98 -7.16 25.25 -11.17
N GLY A 99 -7.54 24.69 -12.32
CA GLY A 99 -6.66 24.53 -13.49
C GLY A 99 -5.74 23.30 -13.47
N ALA A 100 -5.76 22.48 -12.42
CA ALA A 100 -5.14 21.16 -12.47
C ALA A 100 -5.98 20.21 -13.32
N TYR A 101 -5.31 19.33 -14.09
CA TYR A 101 -5.97 18.19 -14.73
C TYR A 101 -5.95 17.00 -13.77
N LEU A 102 -7.14 16.54 -13.37
CA LEU A 102 -7.31 15.38 -12.50
C LEU A 102 -7.69 14.18 -13.36
N PHE A 103 -7.06 13.03 -13.09
CA PHE A 103 -7.31 11.76 -13.75
C PHE A 103 -7.18 10.62 -12.73
N ALA A 104 -7.53 9.40 -13.10
CA ALA A 104 -7.45 8.28 -12.17
C ALA A 104 -6.84 7.02 -12.79
N ASP A 105 -6.42 6.13 -11.93
CA ASP A 105 -6.23 4.72 -12.25
C ASP A 105 -7.50 3.93 -11.96
N TYR A 106 -8.01 3.21 -12.95
CA TYR A 106 -9.16 2.33 -12.80
C TYR A 106 -8.92 1.21 -11.79
N GLY A 107 -7.72 0.61 -11.78
CA GLY A 107 -7.43 -0.60 -11.02
C GLY A 107 -7.28 -0.37 -9.51
N PHE A 108 -6.66 0.76 -9.14
CA PHE A 108 -6.41 1.13 -7.75
C PHE A 108 -7.36 2.19 -7.20
N GLY A 109 -8.15 2.84 -8.05
CA GLY A 109 -8.97 3.99 -7.66
C GLY A 109 -8.15 5.23 -7.27
N THR A 110 -6.85 5.21 -7.51
CA THR A 110 -5.95 6.34 -7.25
C THR A 110 -6.33 7.50 -8.16
N VAL A 111 -6.52 8.68 -7.59
CA VAL A 111 -6.69 9.92 -8.32
C VAL A 111 -5.37 10.67 -8.30
N PHE A 112 -4.95 11.15 -9.46
CA PHE A 112 -3.74 11.92 -9.68
C PHE A 112 -4.10 13.31 -10.18
N ALA A 113 -3.15 14.24 -10.08
CA ALA A 113 -3.30 15.55 -10.69
C ALA A 113 -1.94 16.15 -11.05
N PHE A 114 -1.92 16.95 -12.11
CA PHE A 114 -0.82 17.85 -12.42
C PHE A 114 -1.35 19.20 -12.93
N ARG A 115 -0.54 20.25 -12.83
CA ARG A 115 -0.88 21.60 -13.31
C ARG A 115 -0.15 21.94 -14.60
N ALA A 116 -0.77 22.76 -15.43
CA ALA A 116 -0.10 23.39 -16.55
C ALA A 116 1.02 24.33 -16.04
N GLY A 117 2.25 24.14 -16.54
CA GLY A 117 3.43 24.90 -16.11
C GLY A 117 4.29 24.22 -15.05
N GLU A 118 3.79 23.16 -14.42
CA GLU A 118 4.58 22.23 -13.61
C GLU A 118 5.02 21.04 -14.48
N ALA A 119 6.08 20.34 -14.07
CA ALA A 119 6.43 19.07 -14.72
C ALA A 119 5.29 18.07 -14.47
N PRO A 120 4.63 17.53 -15.51
CA PRO A 120 3.56 16.57 -15.33
C PRO A 120 4.06 15.35 -14.54
N SER A 121 3.30 14.93 -13.53
CA SER A 121 3.60 13.73 -12.75
C SER A 121 2.33 12.99 -12.38
N ALA A 122 2.44 11.67 -12.23
CA ALA A 122 1.38 10.81 -11.71
C ALA A 122 1.51 10.66 -10.19
N ASN A 123 1.50 11.80 -9.48
CA ASN A 123 1.52 11.82 -8.02
C ASN A 123 0.09 11.64 -7.47
N PRO A 124 -0.15 10.65 -6.59
CA PRO A 124 -1.47 10.45 -5.98
C PRO A 124 -1.90 11.68 -5.17
N VAL A 125 -3.13 12.14 -5.40
CA VAL A 125 -3.74 13.25 -4.65
C VAL A 125 -4.99 12.82 -3.87
N ALA A 126 -5.64 11.74 -4.29
CA ALA A 126 -6.73 11.10 -3.56
C ALA A 126 -6.86 9.61 -3.92
N THR A 127 -7.73 8.90 -3.21
CA THR A 127 -8.07 7.50 -3.51
C THR A 127 -9.58 7.33 -3.37
N ALA A 128 -10.22 6.87 -4.43
CA ALA A 128 -11.63 6.51 -4.42
C ALA A 128 -11.83 5.12 -3.76
N PRO A 129 -12.97 4.87 -3.11
CA PRO A 129 -13.27 3.59 -2.48
C PRO A 129 -13.72 2.55 -3.52
N GLY A 130 -12.83 2.20 -4.44
CA GLY A 130 -13.03 1.19 -5.48
C GLY A 130 -12.52 1.64 -6.86
N ASN A 131 -12.74 0.79 -7.86
CA ASN A 131 -12.33 1.08 -9.24
C ASN A 131 -13.03 2.30 -9.81
N VAL A 132 -12.31 3.19 -10.50
CA VAL A 132 -12.84 4.45 -11.04
C VAL A 132 -12.98 4.34 -12.57
N PRO A 133 -14.12 3.92 -13.11
CA PRO A 133 -14.33 3.83 -14.57
C PRO A 133 -14.54 5.18 -15.25
N CYS A 134 -14.97 6.22 -14.53
CA CYS A 134 -15.18 7.54 -15.10
C CYS A 134 -15.21 8.67 -14.06
N PHE A 135 -14.95 9.87 -14.57
CA PHE A 135 -15.26 11.14 -13.93
C PHE A 135 -16.54 11.76 -14.54
N GLY A 136 -17.15 12.66 -13.77
CA GLY A 136 -18.14 13.63 -14.23
C GLY A 136 -17.87 15.00 -13.61
N GLU A 137 -18.42 16.03 -14.25
CA GLU A 137 -18.43 17.41 -13.74
C GLU A 137 -19.88 17.93 -13.72
N ASP A 138 -20.24 18.74 -12.73
CA ASP A 138 -21.54 19.42 -12.72
C ASP A 138 -21.50 20.78 -13.44
N ASP A 139 -22.62 21.50 -13.45
CA ASP A 139 -22.73 22.81 -14.10
C ASP A 139 -21.84 23.87 -13.42
N ALA A 140 -21.48 23.69 -12.15
CA ALA A 140 -20.57 24.55 -11.41
C ALA A 140 -19.08 24.21 -11.64
N GLY A 141 -18.78 23.09 -12.31
CA GLY A 141 -17.42 22.62 -12.55
C GLY A 141 -16.84 21.80 -11.39
N GLU A 142 -17.69 21.38 -10.45
CA GLU A 142 -17.27 20.46 -9.38
C GLU A 142 -17.16 19.03 -9.92
N LEU A 143 -16.16 18.30 -9.45
CA LEU A 143 -15.83 16.98 -9.98
C LEU A 143 -16.38 15.85 -9.14
N TYR A 144 -16.78 14.79 -9.83
CA TYR A 144 -17.30 13.56 -9.28
C TYR A 144 -16.58 12.37 -9.90
N VAL A 145 -16.41 11.31 -9.12
CA VAL A 145 -15.92 10.01 -9.58
C VAL A 145 -17.02 8.98 -9.36
N ALA A 146 -17.27 8.16 -10.38
CA ALA A 146 -18.09 6.97 -10.21
C ALA A 146 -17.18 5.80 -9.83
N THR A 147 -17.66 4.90 -8.96
CA THR A 147 -17.02 3.61 -8.72
C THR A 147 -17.75 2.47 -9.44
N GLY A 148 -16.99 1.50 -9.94
CA GLY A 148 -17.52 0.31 -10.63
C GLY A 148 -18.07 -0.78 -9.69
N GLY A 149 -18.66 -1.83 -10.27
CA GLY A 149 -19.20 -2.99 -9.56
C GLY A 149 -20.73 -3.00 -9.39
N SER A 150 -21.28 -4.08 -8.83
CA SER A 150 -22.73 -4.26 -8.57
C SER A 150 -23.30 -3.28 -7.53
N SER A 151 -22.43 -2.55 -6.83
CA SER A 151 -22.75 -1.55 -5.81
C SER A 151 -22.17 -0.17 -6.14
N GLY A 152 -21.92 0.13 -7.42
CA GLY A 152 -21.30 1.37 -7.88
C GLY A 152 -21.94 2.63 -7.29
N ARG A 153 -21.11 3.58 -6.87
CA ARG A 153 -21.51 4.83 -6.20
C ARG A 153 -20.93 6.04 -6.91
N LEU A 154 -21.59 7.18 -6.76
CA LEU A 154 -21.06 8.47 -7.17
C LEU A 154 -20.47 9.17 -5.94
N TYR A 155 -19.22 9.59 -6.03
CA TYR A 155 -18.53 10.37 -5.01
C TYR A 155 -18.20 11.73 -5.57
N ARG A 156 -18.37 12.78 -4.75
CA ARG A 156 -17.88 14.11 -5.07
C ARG A 156 -16.44 14.22 -4.59
N LEU A 157 -15.55 14.72 -5.44
CA LEU A 157 -14.21 15.12 -5.02
C LEU A 157 -14.34 16.41 -4.22
N VAL A 158 -13.75 16.39 -3.04
CA VAL A 158 -13.72 17.54 -2.15
C VAL A 158 -12.27 17.83 -1.79
N GLU A 159 -11.93 19.12 -1.74
CA GLU A 159 -10.67 19.54 -1.18
C GLU A 159 -10.80 19.32 0.33
N THR A 160 -10.22 18.23 0.81
CA THR A 160 -9.81 18.22 2.19
C THR A 160 -8.69 19.23 2.29
N ALA A 161 -8.97 20.39 2.91
CA ALA A 161 -7.91 21.18 3.50
C ALA A 161 -6.98 20.16 4.19
N PRO A 162 -5.64 20.22 4.02
CA PRO A 162 -4.75 19.42 4.85
C PRO A 162 -5.26 19.68 6.25
N GLU A 163 -5.82 18.65 6.89
CA GLU A 163 -6.54 18.87 8.14
C GLU A 163 -5.55 19.62 8.99
N PRO A 164 -5.79 20.92 9.27
CA PRO A 164 -4.70 21.78 9.66
C PRO A 164 -4.18 21.11 10.89
N LEU A 165 -2.92 20.68 10.77
CA LEU A 165 -2.20 20.18 11.92
C LEU A 165 -2.52 21.22 13.00
N PRO A 166 -3.10 20.81 14.14
CA PRO A 166 -3.35 21.76 15.22
C PRO A 166 -2.11 22.64 15.33
N ALA A 167 -2.22 23.95 15.56
CA ALA A 167 -1.04 24.83 15.52
C ALA A 167 0.14 24.37 16.42
N ALA A 168 -0.11 23.40 17.30
CA ALA A 168 0.83 22.68 18.15
C ALA A 168 1.15 21.22 17.72
N PHE A 169 0.86 20.77 16.50
CA PHE A 169 1.23 19.42 16.07
C PHE A 169 2.74 19.34 15.89
N PRO A 170 3.39 18.31 16.43
CA PRO A 170 4.83 18.17 16.37
C PRO A 170 5.32 18.00 14.93
N THR A 171 6.19 18.90 14.47
CA THR A 171 6.86 18.79 13.16
C THR A 171 8.22 18.10 13.25
N THR A 172 8.74 17.91 14.46
CA THR A 172 9.91 17.07 14.74
C THR A 172 9.50 15.88 15.60
N LEU A 173 10.23 14.76 15.50
CA LEU A 173 9.95 13.58 16.31
C LEU A 173 10.21 13.86 17.79
N SER A 174 11.24 14.64 18.14
CA SER A 174 11.49 15.09 19.51
C SER A 174 10.32 15.86 20.13
N ALA A 175 9.54 16.60 19.34
CA ALA A 175 8.38 17.33 19.81
C ALA A 175 7.13 16.45 20.03
N THR A 176 7.14 15.20 19.55
CA THR A 176 5.97 14.30 19.67
C THR A 176 5.71 13.81 21.09
N GLY A 177 6.75 13.80 21.93
CA GLY A 177 6.69 13.19 23.25
C GLY A 177 6.64 11.66 23.23
N CYS A 178 6.84 11.00 22.08
CA CYS A 178 6.87 9.53 22.03
C CYS A 178 8.11 8.93 22.73
N PHE A 179 9.21 9.67 22.77
CA PHE A 179 10.49 9.22 23.32
C PHE A 179 11.04 10.24 24.30
N SER A 180 11.57 9.76 25.43
CA SER A 180 12.33 10.61 26.36
C SER A 180 13.79 10.76 25.95
N ASP A 181 14.30 9.84 25.12
CA ASP A 181 15.63 9.89 24.52
C ASP A 181 15.58 9.24 23.13
N LEU A 182 15.85 10.02 22.08
CA LEU A 182 15.83 9.55 20.69
C LEU A 182 17.07 8.72 20.34
N ALA A 183 18.22 8.98 20.94
CA ALA A 183 19.46 8.28 20.60
C ALA A 183 19.37 6.78 20.96
N THR A 184 18.60 6.46 21.99
CA THR A 184 18.37 5.09 22.46
C THR A 184 16.95 4.60 22.17
N LEU A 185 16.12 5.42 21.53
CA LEU A 185 14.67 5.20 21.39
C LEU A 185 13.99 4.84 22.71
N THR A 186 14.44 5.41 23.83
CA THR A 186 13.83 5.18 25.14
C THR A 186 12.42 5.76 25.15
N PRO A 187 11.37 4.94 25.33
CA PRO A 187 9.99 5.40 25.30
C PRO A 187 9.70 6.39 26.42
N ALA A 188 8.91 7.42 26.14
CA ALA A 188 8.38 8.29 27.18
C ALA A 188 7.42 7.51 28.12
N PRO A 189 7.21 7.97 29.37
CA PRO A 189 6.24 7.35 30.28
C PRO A 189 4.85 7.21 29.62
N GLY A 190 4.28 6.00 29.66
CA GLY A 190 2.99 5.69 29.01
C GLY A 190 3.09 5.26 27.55
N VAL A 191 4.29 5.21 26.98
CA VAL A 191 4.58 4.62 25.67
C VAL A 191 5.18 3.23 25.89
N LEU A 192 4.52 2.19 25.39
CA LEU A 192 4.87 0.80 25.64
C LEU A 192 5.45 0.15 24.39
N PRO A 193 6.67 -0.40 24.44
CA PRO A 193 7.21 -1.18 23.33
C PRO A 193 6.44 -2.48 23.16
N TYR A 194 6.30 -2.93 21.91
CA TYR A 194 5.78 -4.25 21.59
C TYR A 194 6.47 -4.86 20.37
N ALA A 195 6.42 -6.17 20.28
CA ALA A 195 6.89 -6.98 19.18
C ALA A 195 5.73 -7.77 18.56
N VAL A 196 5.90 -8.15 17.30
CA VAL A 196 4.94 -8.94 16.53
C VAL A 196 5.59 -10.24 16.08
N ASN A 197 4.87 -11.35 16.07
CA ASN A 197 5.37 -12.65 15.64
C ASN A 197 5.82 -12.66 14.18
N ALA A 198 5.01 -12.12 13.27
CA ALA A 198 5.31 -12.03 11.85
C ALA A 198 5.40 -10.55 11.42
N PRO A 199 6.61 -9.98 11.29
CA PRO A 199 6.78 -8.62 10.80
C PRO A 199 6.57 -8.54 9.28
N PHE A 200 5.85 -7.52 8.81
CA PHE A 200 5.79 -7.22 7.38
C PHE A 200 7.16 -6.76 6.84
N TYR A 201 7.42 -7.03 5.57
CA TYR A 201 8.63 -6.67 4.86
C TYR A 201 8.65 -5.19 4.48
N SER A 202 9.82 -4.55 4.60
CA SER A 202 10.03 -3.14 4.25
C SER A 202 11.49 -2.90 3.87
N SER A 203 11.91 -3.45 2.73
CA SER A 203 13.29 -3.32 2.19
C SER A 203 14.38 -3.78 3.17
N GLY A 204 14.12 -4.85 3.91
CA GLY A 204 15.07 -5.37 4.91
C GLY A 204 15.21 -4.52 6.18
N ALA A 205 14.43 -3.44 6.34
CA ALA A 205 14.53 -2.61 7.54
C ALA A 205 14.03 -3.34 8.80
N ASP A 206 14.82 -3.22 9.86
CA ASP A 206 14.43 -3.55 11.21
C ASP A 206 13.38 -2.59 11.73
N LYS A 207 12.52 -3.09 12.63
CA LYS A 207 11.33 -2.37 13.08
C LYS A 207 11.13 -2.48 14.58
N ALA A 208 11.37 -1.38 15.29
CA ALA A 208 10.90 -1.19 16.66
C ALA A 208 9.46 -0.64 16.63
N ARG A 209 8.63 -1.06 17.59
CA ARG A 209 7.23 -0.64 17.65
C ARG A 209 6.83 -0.26 19.06
N PHE A 210 5.97 0.75 19.16
CA PHE A 210 5.48 1.26 20.42
C PHE A 210 4.00 1.60 20.31
N LEU A 211 3.30 1.58 21.44
CA LEU A 211 1.88 1.89 21.56
C LEU A 211 1.67 2.83 22.73
N SER A 212 0.83 3.85 22.54
CA SER A 212 0.31 4.69 23.60
C SER A 212 -1.19 4.86 23.46
N LEU A 213 -1.90 4.81 24.60
CA LEU A 213 -3.34 5.04 24.68
C LEU A 213 -3.60 6.41 25.33
N PRO A 214 -4.72 7.07 24.99
CA PRO A 214 -5.18 8.23 25.75
C PRO A 214 -5.49 7.82 27.21
N GLU A 215 -5.43 8.79 28.12
CA GLU A 215 -5.75 8.56 29.53
C GLU A 215 -7.17 7.96 29.68
N GLY A 216 -7.28 6.87 30.43
CA GLY A 216 -8.54 6.14 30.62
C GLY A 216 -9.04 5.36 29.40
N GLY A 217 -8.30 5.36 28.30
CA GLY A 217 -8.62 4.57 27.11
C GLY A 217 -8.32 3.08 27.28
N HIS A 218 -9.18 2.23 26.72
CA HIS A 218 -9.02 0.78 26.72
C HIS A 218 -9.08 0.20 25.31
N ILE A 219 -8.25 -0.81 25.06
CA ILE A 219 -8.25 -1.62 23.85
C ILE A 219 -9.42 -2.59 23.93
N GLY A 220 -10.30 -2.58 22.93
CA GLY A 220 -11.32 -3.61 22.79
C GLY A 220 -10.70 -4.89 22.27
N PHE A 221 -10.54 -5.87 23.17
CA PHE A 221 -9.84 -7.12 22.90
C PHE A 221 -10.66 -8.06 21.98
N SER A 222 -9.94 -8.78 21.11
CA SER A 222 -10.45 -9.95 20.40
C SER A 222 -9.33 -10.97 20.17
N GLY A 223 -9.63 -12.26 20.30
CA GLY A 223 -8.68 -13.34 19.97
C GLY A 223 -8.53 -13.59 18.46
N THR A 224 -9.54 -13.23 17.66
CA THR A 224 -9.62 -13.58 16.24
C THR A 224 -9.85 -12.38 15.32
N ALA A 225 -10.56 -11.36 15.78
CA ALA A 225 -10.80 -10.14 15.02
C ALA A 225 -9.71 -9.08 15.29
N PRO A 226 -9.58 -8.06 14.43
CA PRO A 226 -8.79 -6.88 14.74
C PRO A 226 -9.24 -6.24 16.06
N TRP A 227 -8.29 -5.75 16.85
CA TRP A 227 -8.61 -4.99 18.06
C TRP A 227 -9.17 -3.62 17.70
N THR A 228 -9.95 -3.06 18.63
CA THR A 228 -10.41 -1.68 18.54
C THR A 228 -9.61 -0.81 19.49
N PHE A 229 -9.37 0.43 19.09
CA PHE A 229 -8.56 1.38 19.83
C PHE A 229 -9.34 2.67 20.05
N PRO A 230 -9.23 3.30 21.23
CA PRO A 230 -9.86 4.58 21.50
C PRO A 230 -9.18 5.68 20.67
N ALA A 231 -9.97 6.68 20.26
CA ALA A 231 -9.44 7.86 19.58
C ALA A 231 -8.39 8.55 20.47
N GLY A 232 -7.27 8.95 19.87
CA GLY A 232 -6.07 9.41 20.57
C GLY A 232 -4.99 8.34 20.74
N THR A 233 -5.27 7.08 20.41
CA THR A 233 -4.24 6.03 20.40
C THR A 233 -3.17 6.34 19.35
N VAL A 234 -1.91 6.15 19.71
CA VAL A 234 -0.76 6.31 18.81
C VAL A 234 0.03 5.02 18.74
N LEU A 235 0.13 4.47 17.53
CA LEU A 235 0.99 3.34 17.19
C LEU A 235 2.23 3.87 16.48
N VAL A 236 3.40 3.64 17.06
CA VAL A 236 4.70 4.10 16.57
C VAL A 236 5.41 2.93 15.90
N LYS A 237 5.99 3.17 14.73
CA LYS A 237 6.88 2.23 14.05
C LYS A 237 8.15 2.96 13.63
N HIS A 238 9.28 2.54 14.17
CA HIS A 238 10.59 3.08 13.85
C HIS A 238 11.31 2.09 12.93
N PHE A 239 11.85 2.59 11.81
CA PHE A 239 12.51 1.81 10.78
C PHE A 239 14.00 2.12 10.75
N THR A 240 14.80 1.06 10.72
CA THR A 240 16.27 1.15 10.71
C THR A 240 16.81 0.25 9.61
N LEU A 241 17.72 0.76 8.78
CA LEU A 241 18.46 -0.02 7.79
C LEU A 241 19.83 -0.40 8.34
N GLY A 242 20.28 -1.63 8.07
CA GLY A 242 21.54 -2.15 8.59
C GLY A 242 21.47 -2.53 10.08
N GLU A 243 22.58 -3.03 10.61
CA GLU A 243 22.69 -3.55 11.97
C GLU A 243 23.94 -2.98 12.68
N GLY A 244 23.95 -3.02 14.02
CA GLY A 244 25.10 -2.65 14.84
C GLY A 244 25.51 -1.18 14.68
N GLU A 245 26.82 -0.90 14.63
CA GLU A 245 27.35 0.46 14.49
C GLU A 245 27.06 1.09 13.12
N GLY A 246 26.67 0.28 12.11
CA GLY A 246 26.27 0.74 10.78
C GLY A 246 24.76 0.98 10.63
N ALA A 247 23.98 0.74 11.67
CA ALA A 247 22.54 0.91 11.67
C ALA A 247 22.16 2.39 11.46
N ARG A 248 21.27 2.64 10.50
CA ARG A 248 20.81 3.97 10.12
C ARG A 248 19.31 4.09 10.34
N PRO A 249 18.82 4.96 11.25
CA PRO A 249 17.41 5.27 11.33
C PRO A 249 16.98 6.01 10.05
N VAL A 250 15.83 5.62 9.49
CA VAL A 250 15.35 6.21 8.21
C VAL A 250 13.97 6.84 8.36
N GLU A 251 13.07 6.18 9.07
CA GLU A 251 11.71 6.65 9.24
C GLU A 251 11.19 6.36 10.64
N THR A 252 10.42 7.28 11.20
CA THR A 252 9.47 6.95 12.26
C THR A 252 8.07 7.30 11.81
N ARG A 253 7.20 6.30 11.78
CA ARG A 253 5.82 6.43 11.35
C ARG A 253 4.90 6.35 12.55
N LEU A 254 4.07 7.38 12.72
CA LEU A 254 2.98 7.40 13.68
C LEU A 254 1.68 7.06 12.96
N LEU A 255 0.95 6.08 13.47
CA LEU A 255 -0.43 5.84 13.10
C LEU A 255 -1.31 6.29 14.27
N VAL A 256 -2.02 7.40 14.07
CA VAL A 256 -2.90 8.00 15.07
C VAL A 256 -4.33 7.55 14.79
N VAL A 257 -4.97 6.97 15.79
CA VAL A 257 -6.38 6.59 15.75
C VAL A 257 -7.21 7.82 16.06
N GLY A 258 -8.01 8.29 15.11
CA GLY A 258 -8.97 9.39 15.29
C GLY A 258 -10.40 8.89 15.38
N GLU A 259 -11.36 9.81 15.42
CA GLU A 259 -12.78 9.48 15.32
C GLU A 259 -13.10 8.94 13.92
N GLY A 260 -13.40 7.63 13.84
CA GLY A 260 -13.83 6.96 12.61
C GLY A 260 -12.74 6.67 11.56
N ALA A 261 -11.49 7.10 11.76
CA ALA A 261 -10.40 6.82 10.82
C ALA A 261 -9.02 6.86 11.50
N VAL A 262 -8.05 6.19 10.88
CA VAL A 262 -6.63 6.29 11.25
C VAL A 262 -5.87 7.21 10.30
N ARG A 263 -4.82 7.86 10.82
CA ARG A 263 -3.98 8.82 10.09
C ARG A 263 -2.51 8.45 10.26
N GLY A 264 -1.80 8.27 9.15
CA GLY A 264 -0.37 7.99 9.14
C GLY A 264 0.47 9.25 8.99
N TYR A 265 1.52 9.39 9.79
CA TYR A 265 2.47 10.50 9.77
C TYR A 265 3.88 9.95 9.67
N SER A 266 4.57 10.21 8.56
CA SER A 266 5.95 9.79 8.34
C SER A 266 6.92 10.91 8.71
N TYR A 267 7.81 10.61 9.65
CA TYR A 267 8.95 11.45 10.02
C TYR A 267 10.20 10.87 9.38
N ARG A 268 10.87 11.66 8.56
CA ARG A 268 12.16 11.34 7.93
C ARG A 268 13.28 11.71 8.88
N TRP A 269 14.16 10.75 9.20
CA TRP A 269 15.32 11.01 10.05
C TRP A 269 16.37 11.88 9.35
N ASP A 270 17.01 12.75 10.14
CA ASP A 270 18.10 13.59 9.68
C ASP A 270 19.36 12.74 9.44
N GLU A 271 20.31 13.23 8.62
CA GLU A 271 21.51 12.46 8.24
C GLU A 271 22.41 12.11 9.43
N ASP A 272 22.41 12.94 10.48
CA ASP A 272 23.16 12.71 11.71
C ASP A 272 22.44 11.77 12.70
N GLY A 273 21.20 11.38 12.39
CA GLY A 273 20.37 10.53 13.24
C GLY A 273 19.98 11.17 14.57
N ALA A 274 20.01 12.50 14.70
CA ALA A 274 19.69 13.19 15.95
C ALA A 274 18.18 13.39 16.19
N ASP A 275 17.43 13.65 15.12
CA ASP A 275 15.97 13.83 15.14
C ASP A 275 15.36 13.43 13.79
N ALA A 276 14.05 13.60 13.65
CA ALA A 276 13.34 13.37 12.40
C ALA A 276 12.28 14.46 12.14
N THR A 277 12.13 14.84 10.88
CA THR A 277 11.19 15.88 10.43
C THR A 277 9.96 15.27 9.77
N LEU A 278 8.77 15.78 10.12
CA LEU A 278 7.50 15.37 9.53
C LEU A 278 7.43 15.71 8.04
N LEU A 279 7.03 14.74 7.22
CA LEU A 279 6.74 14.96 5.81
C LEU A 279 5.30 15.44 5.58
N GLU A 280 5.12 16.43 4.70
CA GLU A 280 3.79 16.92 4.30
C GLU A 280 3.07 15.95 3.35
N GLY A 281 3.82 15.27 2.49
CA GLY A 281 3.30 14.35 1.47
C GLY A 281 4.17 13.09 1.33
N ALA A 282 3.94 12.38 0.24
CA ALA A 282 4.75 11.21 -0.12
C ALA A 282 6.13 11.66 -0.59
N ALA A 283 7.15 10.84 -0.33
CA ALA A 283 8.50 11.06 -0.82
C ALA A 283 9.18 9.72 -1.12
N VAL A 284 10.22 9.75 -1.96
CA VAL A 284 11.14 8.63 -2.15
C VAL A 284 12.55 9.20 -2.10
N GLU A 285 13.43 8.57 -1.34
CA GLU A 285 14.82 9.02 -1.19
C GLU A 285 15.79 7.85 -1.27
N ASP A 286 16.93 8.07 -1.94
CA ASP A 286 18.02 7.09 -1.97
C ASP A 286 18.80 7.16 -0.65
N VAL A 287 18.64 6.14 0.19
CA VAL A 287 19.28 6.04 1.50
C VAL A 287 20.47 5.10 1.42
N ALA A 288 21.66 5.63 1.68
CA ALA A 288 22.88 4.84 1.82
C ALA A 288 23.00 4.20 3.22
N TRP A 289 23.37 2.92 3.29
CA TRP A 289 23.54 2.18 4.55
C TRP A 289 24.55 1.04 4.38
N HIS A 290 24.98 0.43 5.48
CA HIS A 290 25.90 -0.72 5.48
C HIS A 290 25.24 -1.95 6.09
N ASP A 291 25.45 -3.12 5.46
CA ASP A 291 25.00 -4.39 6.04
C ASP A 291 25.92 -4.87 7.17
N ALA A 292 25.57 -6.00 7.79
CA ALA A 292 26.34 -6.62 8.86
C ALA A 292 27.77 -7.04 8.43
N SER A 293 28.05 -7.17 7.13
CA SER A 293 29.39 -7.45 6.59
C SER A 293 30.20 -6.18 6.34
N GLY A 294 29.59 -5.00 6.46
CA GLY A 294 30.16 -3.70 6.14
C GLY A 294 30.05 -3.32 4.66
N ALA A 295 29.31 -4.09 3.84
CA ALA A 295 29.10 -3.75 2.44
C ALA A 295 28.12 -2.58 2.32
N ALA A 296 28.42 -1.64 1.42
CA ALA A 296 27.60 -0.46 1.19
C ALA A 296 26.43 -0.79 0.25
N HIS A 297 25.25 -0.32 0.65
CA HIS A 297 23.98 -0.48 -0.06
C HIS A 297 23.32 0.87 -0.26
N THR A 298 22.41 0.96 -1.22
CA THR A 298 21.52 2.10 -1.41
C THR A 298 20.12 1.57 -1.65
N THR A 299 19.16 2.11 -0.91
CA THR A 299 17.75 1.71 -0.93
C THR A 299 16.91 2.93 -1.26
N ALA A 300 16.05 2.84 -2.27
CA ALA A 300 15.10 3.89 -2.60
C ALA A 300 13.93 3.83 -1.61
N TRP A 301 14.05 4.49 -0.46
CA TRP A 301 13.11 4.38 0.65
C TRP A 301 11.81 5.15 0.37
N PRO A 302 10.65 4.47 0.30
CA PRO A 302 9.37 5.14 0.08
C PRO A 302 8.75 5.60 1.40
N TYR A 303 8.55 6.91 1.54
CA TYR A 303 7.75 7.51 2.61
C TYR A 303 6.30 7.69 2.14
N PRO A 304 5.32 7.00 2.75
CA PRO A 304 3.93 7.15 2.36
C PRO A 304 3.33 8.45 2.87
N SER A 305 2.52 9.09 2.03
CA SER A 305 1.60 10.14 2.44
C SER A 305 0.50 9.63 3.38
N ARG A 306 -0.20 10.57 4.04
CA ARG A 306 -1.38 10.28 4.87
C ARG A 306 -2.45 9.46 4.10
N PRO A 307 -2.83 9.79 2.85
CA PRO A 307 -3.77 8.97 2.09
C PRO A 307 -3.22 7.59 1.73
N GLN A 308 -1.94 7.47 1.35
CA GLN A 308 -1.34 6.18 1.01
C GLN A 308 -1.31 5.21 2.19
N CYS A 309 -1.17 5.71 3.44
CA CYS A 309 -1.32 4.86 4.61
C CYS A 309 -2.71 4.20 4.67
N ARG A 310 -3.77 4.90 4.25
CA ARG A 310 -5.15 4.37 4.23
C ARG A 310 -5.40 3.33 3.13
N ALA A 311 -4.46 3.12 2.21
CA ALA A 311 -4.55 2.03 1.23
C ALA A 311 -4.60 0.65 1.92
N CYS A 312 -3.82 0.47 3.00
CA CYS A 312 -3.80 -0.77 3.76
C CYS A 312 -4.52 -0.65 5.11
N HIS A 313 -4.54 0.54 5.69
CA HIS A 313 -5.16 0.80 6.99
C HIS A 313 -6.66 1.11 6.86
N THR A 314 -7.39 0.18 6.26
CA THR A 314 -8.83 0.29 5.96
C THR A 314 -9.70 -0.06 7.16
N GLU A 315 -10.97 0.34 7.12
CA GLU A 315 -11.98 -0.08 8.11
C GLU A 315 -12.12 -1.61 8.14
N ALA A 316 -12.13 -2.26 6.98
CA ALA A 316 -12.19 -3.73 6.87
C ALA A 316 -11.03 -4.43 7.58
N ALA A 317 -9.85 -3.81 7.60
CA ALA A 317 -8.67 -4.29 8.30
C ALA A 317 -8.61 -3.88 9.79
N GLY A 318 -9.59 -3.13 10.29
CA GLY A 318 -9.63 -2.60 11.66
C GLY A 318 -8.77 -1.36 11.89
N GLY A 319 -8.21 -0.76 10.83
CA GLY A 319 -7.38 0.45 10.89
C GLY A 319 -5.97 0.24 11.45
N ALA A 320 -5.76 -0.58 12.48
CA ALA A 320 -4.45 -0.85 13.08
C ALA A 320 -3.92 -2.23 12.68
N LEU A 321 -2.94 -2.25 11.77
CA LEU A 321 -2.35 -3.50 11.26
C LEU A 321 -1.28 -4.07 12.19
N GLY A 322 -1.24 -5.40 12.30
CA GLY A 322 -0.18 -6.12 13.01
C GLY A 322 -0.26 -6.05 14.55
N VAL A 323 -1.34 -5.47 15.11
CA VAL A 323 -1.60 -5.46 16.55
C VAL A 323 -2.86 -6.26 16.82
N SER A 324 -2.68 -7.51 17.20
CA SER A 324 -3.73 -8.48 17.49
C SER A 324 -3.23 -9.49 18.53
N ALA A 325 -4.16 -10.26 19.10
CA ALA A 325 -3.80 -11.31 20.05
C ALA A 325 -2.74 -12.25 19.47
N ARG A 326 -2.92 -12.72 18.24
CA ARG A 326 -2.03 -13.69 17.60
C ARG A 326 -0.64 -13.15 17.26
N GLN A 327 -0.53 -11.85 16.98
CA GLN A 327 0.76 -11.21 16.72
C GLN A 327 1.52 -10.90 18.01
N LEU A 328 0.80 -10.53 19.08
CA LEU A 328 1.41 -10.10 20.34
C LEU A 328 1.58 -11.24 21.35
N ASP A 329 1.00 -12.41 21.11
CA ASP A 329 1.19 -13.61 21.92
C ASP A 329 2.62 -14.16 21.78
N ARG A 330 3.53 -13.48 22.48
CA ARG A 330 4.98 -13.71 22.54
C ARG A 330 5.57 -12.95 23.75
N PRO A 331 6.83 -13.20 24.13
CA PRO A 331 7.48 -12.48 25.21
C PRO A 331 7.53 -10.96 24.99
N ALA A 332 7.42 -10.20 26.09
CA ALA A 332 7.46 -8.75 26.08
C ALA A 332 8.88 -8.21 25.89
N PRO A 333 9.09 -7.23 24.96
CA PRO A 333 10.41 -6.63 24.72
C PRO A 333 11.03 -5.99 25.96
N ASP A 334 10.21 -5.45 26.86
CA ASP A 334 10.62 -4.68 28.04
C ASP A 334 10.31 -5.38 29.37
N ALA A 335 9.76 -6.60 29.32
CA ALA A 335 9.53 -7.43 30.50
C ALA A 335 9.87 -8.90 30.18
N PRO A 336 11.18 -9.25 30.14
CA PRO A 336 11.62 -10.60 29.87
C PRO A 336 10.95 -11.62 30.80
N GLY A 337 10.45 -12.72 30.23
CA GLY A 337 9.74 -13.77 30.97
C GLY A 337 8.23 -13.52 31.13
N GLN A 338 7.70 -12.37 30.71
CA GLN A 338 6.26 -12.09 30.66
C GLN A 338 5.77 -12.07 29.21
N ASN A 339 4.59 -12.63 28.95
CA ASN A 339 3.91 -12.49 27.66
C ASN A 339 3.34 -11.06 27.51
N GLN A 340 3.39 -10.48 26.31
CA GLN A 340 2.89 -9.11 26.07
C GLN A 340 1.40 -8.95 26.36
N LEU A 341 0.57 -9.93 26.02
CA LEU A 341 -0.87 -9.86 26.28
C LEU A 341 -1.16 -9.82 27.78
N ALA A 342 -0.51 -10.70 28.54
CA ALA A 342 -0.61 -10.72 29.99
C ALA A 342 -0.10 -9.42 30.62
N ARG A 343 0.96 -8.83 30.05
CA ARG A 343 1.50 -7.54 30.49
C ARG A 343 0.52 -6.40 30.25
N LEU A 344 0.00 -6.28 29.04
CA LEU A 344 -0.97 -5.23 28.69
C LEU A 344 -2.27 -5.38 29.52
N ALA A 345 -2.70 -6.62 29.80
CA ALA A 345 -3.82 -6.90 30.70
C ALA A 345 -3.53 -6.49 32.15
N ALA A 346 -2.34 -6.80 32.68
CA ALA A 346 -1.93 -6.41 34.04
C ALA A 346 -1.82 -4.88 34.21
N LEU A 347 -1.56 -4.15 33.12
CA LEU A 347 -1.61 -2.69 33.08
C LEU A 347 -3.03 -2.11 32.94
N GLY A 348 -4.06 -2.95 32.83
CA GLY A 348 -5.46 -2.52 32.71
C GLY A 348 -5.80 -1.91 31.36
N LEU A 349 -5.05 -2.25 30.30
CA LEU A 349 -5.20 -1.62 28.98
C LEU A 349 -6.28 -2.26 28.10
N PHE A 350 -6.88 -3.37 28.53
CA PHE A 350 -7.96 -4.05 27.80
C PHE A 350 -9.30 -3.90 28.51
N ASP A 351 -10.35 -3.71 27.73
CA ASP A 351 -11.74 -3.81 28.19
C ASP A 351 -12.62 -4.44 27.08
N PRO A 352 -13.12 -5.68 27.24
CA PRO A 352 -12.84 -6.58 28.36
C PRO A 352 -11.38 -7.10 28.32
N PRO A 353 -10.84 -7.59 29.45
CA PRO A 353 -9.54 -8.23 29.47
C PRO A 353 -9.52 -9.52 28.62
N PRO A 354 -8.33 -9.97 28.15
CA PRO A 354 -8.19 -11.28 27.54
C PRO A 354 -8.70 -12.38 28.48
N PRO A 355 -9.36 -13.43 27.97
CA PRO A 355 -9.79 -14.57 28.78
C PRO A 355 -8.59 -15.32 29.36
N ASP A 356 -8.79 -15.98 30.51
CA ASP A 356 -7.75 -16.80 31.16
C ASP A 356 -7.31 -17.98 30.27
N GLU A 357 -8.26 -18.57 29.53
CA GLU A 357 -8.00 -19.61 28.53
C GLU A 357 -7.96 -18.98 27.12
N PRO A 358 -6.82 -19.03 26.42
CA PRO A 358 -6.71 -18.47 25.07
C PRO A 358 -7.64 -19.18 24.08
N THR A 359 -8.42 -18.39 23.35
CA THR A 359 -9.27 -18.85 22.23
C THR A 359 -8.59 -18.65 20.88
N TRP A 360 -7.28 -18.36 20.89
CA TRP A 360 -6.47 -18.09 19.72
C TRP A 360 -5.14 -18.85 19.81
N ARG A 361 -4.49 -19.01 18.66
CA ARG A 361 -3.11 -19.48 18.56
C ARG A 361 -2.23 -18.34 18.07
N ALA A 362 -1.08 -18.16 18.70
CA ALA A 362 -0.03 -17.25 18.23
C ALA A 362 0.31 -17.54 16.76
N LEU A 363 0.53 -16.49 15.96
CA LEU A 363 1.11 -16.70 14.63
C LEU A 363 2.55 -17.18 14.81
N PRO A 364 3.02 -18.15 14.02
CA PRO A 364 4.44 -18.50 14.02
C PRO A 364 5.27 -17.36 13.42
N SER A 365 6.52 -17.26 13.83
CA SER A 365 7.49 -16.42 13.11
C SER A 365 7.75 -17.05 11.74
N PRO A 366 7.72 -16.27 10.63
CA PRO A 366 8.08 -16.79 9.31
C PRO A 366 9.49 -17.41 9.24
N SER A 367 10.39 -17.02 10.15
CA SER A 367 11.77 -17.53 10.22
C SER A 367 11.96 -18.72 11.16
N ASP A 368 10.96 -19.12 11.94
CA ASP A 368 11.12 -20.24 12.88
C ASP A 368 11.11 -21.56 12.11
N ALA A 369 12.21 -22.29 12.07
CA ALA A 369 12.28 -23.56 11.33
C ALA A 369 11.55 -24.73 12.02
N ALA A 370 11.14 -24.58 13.28
CA ALA A 370 10.43 -25.62 14.01
C ALA A 370 8.92 -25.64 13.70
N GLU A 371 8.36 -24.54 13.22
CA GLU A 371 6.93 -24.43 12.87
C GLU A 371 6.66 -24.92 11.44
N PRO A 372 5.44 -25.46 11.17
CA PRO A 372 5.09 -25.96 9.84
C PRO A 372 5.26 -24.91 8.73
N VAL A 373 5.70 -25.34 7.55
CA VAL A 373 5.92 -24.45 6.39
C VAL A 373 4.65 -23.69 6.02
N ALA A 374 3.49 -24.37 6.01
CA ALA A 374 2.20 -23.77 5.66
C ALA A 374 1.83 -22.64 6.62
N GLU A 375 1.91 -22.88 7.93
CA GLU A 375 1.55 -21.86 8.92
C GLU A 375 2.46 -20.62 8.86
N ARG A 376 3.75 -20.82 8.65
CA ARG A 376 4.72 -19.72 8.49
C ARG A 376 4.47 -18.91 7.23
N ALA A 377 4.20 -19.57 6.11
CA ALA A 377 3.85 -18.90 4.86
C ALA A 377 2.55 -18.10 5.01
N ARG A 378 1.55 -18.66 5.69
CA ARG A 378 0.27 -17.99 5.98
C ARG A 378 0.43 -16.80 6.93
N ALA A 379 1.28 -16.91 7.95
CA ALA A 379 1.63 -15.79 8.82
C ALA A 379 2.33 -14.66 8.05
N TRP A 380 3.21 -15.01 7.11
CA TRP A 380 3.87 -14.04 6.23
C TRP A 380 2.86 -13.34 5.31
N LEU A 381 1.94 -14.09 4.68
CA LEU A 381 0.89 -13.53 3.82
C LEU A 381 -0.09 -12.65 4.60
N ASP A 382 -0.42 -13.01 5.84
CA ASP A 382 -1.25 -12.17 6.70
C ASP A 382 -0.58 -10.81 6.97
N ALA A 383 0.70 -10.83 7.36
CA ALA A 383 1.43 -9.60 7.66
C ALA A 383 1.65 -8.69 6.43
N ASN A 384 1.81 -9.27 5.24
CA ASN A 384 2.22 -8.55 4.04
C ASN A 384 1.09 -8.28 3.03
N CYS A 385 -0.02 -9.02 3.09
CA CYS A 385 -1.04 -9.00 2.05
C CYS A 385 -2.47 -8.82 2.59
N SER A 386 -2.81 -9.38 3.75
CA SER A 386 -4.22 -9.44 4.21
C SER A 386 -4.84 -8.08 4.53
N GLY A 387 -4.03 -7.06 4.82
CA GLY A 387 -4.51 -5.68 5.00
C GLY A 387 -5.29 -5.15 3.77
N CYS A 388 -4.88 -5.59 2.56
CA CYS A 388 -5.53 -5.24 1.30
C CYS A 388 -6.40 -6.39 0.76
N HIS A 389 -5.90 -7.63 0.86
CA HIS A 389 -6.57 -8.83 0.35
C HIS A 389 -7.37 -9.52 1.45
N ARG A 390 -8.57 -8.99 1.68
CA ARG A 390 -9.57 -9.52 2.61
C ARG A 390 -10.97 -9.07 2.19
N PRO A 391 -12.05 -9.70 2.71
CA PRO A 391 -13.41 -9.23 2.50
C PRO A 391 -13.57 -7.76 2.92
N GLY A 392 -14.14 -6.95 2.02
CA GLY A 392 -14.29 -5.50 2.20
C GLY A 392 -13.00 -4.69 1.96
N GLY A 393 -11.90 -5.33 1.54
CA GLY A 393 -10.65 -4.69 1.17
C GLY A 393 -10.72 -3.95 -0.18
N PRO A 394 -9.71 -3.12 -0.50
CA PRO A 394 -9.75 -2.19 -1.63
C PRO A 394 -9.38 -2.81 -2.99
N THR A 395 -8.99 -4.09 -3.05
CA THR A 395 -8.31 -4.66 -4.23
C THR A 395 -9.25 -5.03 -5.38
N GLY A 396 -10.57 -5.05 -5.16
CA GLY A 396 -11.57 -5.47 -6.15
C GLY A 396 -11.47 -6.96 -6.52
N THR A 397 -10.92 -7.78 -5.63
CA THR A 397 -10.79 -9.24 -5.77
C THR A 397 -11.41 -9.92 -4.56
N ASP A 398 -11.95 -11.13 -4.70
CA ASP A 398 -12.50 -11.92 -3.59
C ASP A 398 -11.41 -12.65 -2.76
N LEU A 399 -10.14 -12.23 -2.90
CA LEU A 399 -9.02 -12.82 -2.18
C LEU A 399 -9.07 -12.49 -0.68
N ASP A 400 -8.86 -13.52 0.13
CA ASP A 400 -8.74 -13.42 1.57
C ASP A 400 -7.47 -14.13 2.04
N LEU A 401 -6.43 -13.34 2.29
CA LEU A 401 -5.10 -13.83 2.67
C LEU A 401 -4.84 -13.73 4.17
N ARG A 402 -5.90 -13.64 4.99
CA ARG A 402 -5.77 -13.70 6.45
C ARG A 402 -5.30 -15.09 6.86
N ALA A 403 -4.44 -15.17 7.87
CA ALA A 403 -3.84 -16.45 8.30
C ALA A 403 -4.87 -17.52 8.71
N LEU A 404 -6.08 -17.10 9.14
CA LEU A 404 -7.14 -18.00 9.64
C LEU A 404 -8.17 -18.39 8.58
N THR A 405 -8.06 -17.85 7.37
CA THR A 405 -8.95 -18.25 6.29
C THR A 405 -8.42 -19.55 5.73
N GLU A 406 -9.20 -20.63 5.77
CA GLU A 406 -8.84 -21.93 5.18
C GLU A 406 -8.50 -21.79 3.68
N LEU A 407 -7.58 -22.61 3.16
CA LEU A 407 -7.02 -22.41 1.82
C LEU A 407 -8.09 -22.41 0.71
N ASP A 408 -9.07 -23.30 0.79
CA ASP A 408 -10.24 -23.40 -0.09
C ASP A 408 -11.17 -22.16 -0.02
N HIS A 409 -11.20 -21.45 1.09
CA HIS A 409 -12.00 -20.25 1.32
C HIS A 409 -11.26 -18.94 1.01
N THR A 410 -9.96 -18.99 0.71
CA THR A 410 -9.17 -17.78 0.38
C THR A 410 -9.54 -17.17 -0.97
N GLY A 411 -10.23 -17.91 -1.85
CA GLY A 411 -10.41 -17.54 -3.25
C GLY A 411 -9.10 -17.57 -4.07
N ALA A 412 -8.01 -18.10 -3.50
CA ALA A 412 -6.69 -18.16 -4.15
C ALA A 412 -6.35 -19.54 -4.71
N CYS A 413 -6.74 -20.62 -4.02
CA CYS A 413 -6.33 -21.97 -4.40
C CYS A 413 -7.03 -22.45 -5.68
N ASP A 414 -6.23 -22.89 -6.65
CA ASP A 414 -6.63 -23.32 -8.00
C ASP A 414 -7.63 -22.36 -8.69
N ALA A 415 -7.63 -21.10 -8.27
CA ALA A 415 -8.49 -20.07 -8.83
C ALA A 415 -7.83 -19.44 -10.07
N PRO A 416 -8.57 -19.20 -11.16
CA PRO A 416 -8.03 -18.45 -12.30
C PRO A 416 -7.74 -16.99 -11.89
N PRO A 417 -6.63 -16.39 -12.35
CA PRO A 417 -6.34 -14.98 -12.06
C PRO A 417 -7.38 -14.07 -12.71
N VAL A 418 -7.92 -13.12 -11.93
CA VAL A 418 -8.97 -12.19 -12.39
C VAL A 418 -8.40 -11.00 -13.17
N LYS A 419 -7.21 -10.51 -12.79
CA LYS A 419 -6.64 -9.28 -13.36
C LYS A 419 -5.68 -9.54 -14.52
N ASP A 420 -4.68 -10.40 -14.30
CA ASP A 420 -3.60 -10.65 -15.25
C ASP A 420 -2.90 -11.96 -14.89
N ASP A 421 -2.55 -12.76 -15.91
CA ASP A 421 -1.93 -14.09 -15.79
C ASP A 421 -0.39 -14.06 -15.84
N LEU A 422 0.20 -12.87 -15.98
CA LEU A 422 1.64 -12.61 -16.14
C LEU A 422 2.29 -13.36 -17.31
N GLY A 423 1.49 -13.81 -18.29
CA GLY A 423 1.93 -14.68 -19.37
C GLY A 423 2.24 -16.12 -18.93
N LEU A 424 1.81 -16.54 -17.74
CA LEU A 424 2.00 -17.90 -17.26
C LEU A 424 1.01 -18.86 -17.94
N ALA A 425 1.52 -20.02 -18.39
CA ALA A 425 0.68 -21.05 -19.00
C ALA A 425 -0.21 -21.71 -17.94
N ASP A 426 -1.53 -21.79 -18.22
CA ASP A 426 -2.54 -22.34 -17.29
C ASP A 426 -2.42 -21.78 -15.87
N ALA A 427 -2.25 -20.46 -15.80
CA ALA A 427 -2.03 -19.71 -14.57
C ALA A 427 -3.15 -19.92 -13.54
N ARG A 428 -2.77 -19.98 -12.27
CA ARG A 428 -3.67 -19.90 -11.12
C ARG A 428 -3.17 -18.85 -10.16
N VAL A 429 -4.04 -18.34 -9.29
CA VAL A 429 -3.59 -17.45 -8.20
C VAL A 429 -2.59 -18.21 -7.31
N ILE A 430 -2.98 -19.41 -6.85
CA ILE A 430 -2.08 -20.43 -6.30
C ILE A 430 -2.39 -21.75 -7.03
N ALA A 431 -1.40 -22.34 -7.69
CA ALA A 431 -1.49 -23.69 -8.28
C ALA A 431 -0.86 -24.70 -7.30
N PRO A 432 -1.63 -25.61 -6.67
CA PRO A 432 -1.09 -26.62 -5.77
C PRO A 432 0.05 -27.43 -6.40
N GLY A 433 1.20 -27.49 -5.73
CA GLY A 433 2.37 -28.26 -6.18
C GLY A 433 3.14 -27.62 -7.34
N GLU A 434 2.66 -26.50 -7.90
CA GLU A 434 3.20 -25.91 -9.13
C GLU A 434 3.50 -24.41 -8.97
N PRO A 435 4.59 -24.04 -8.25
CA PRO A 435 4.97 -22.65 -8.04
C PRO A 435 5.12 -21.84 -9.33
N ALA A 436 5.62 -22.46 -10.40
CA ALA A 436 5.81 -21.82 -11.70
C ALA A 436 4.52 -21.35 -12.39
N ARG A 437 3.36 -21.88 -11.97
CA ARG A 437 2.02 -21.47 -12.47
C ARG A 437 1.28 -20.53 -11.53
N SER A 438 1.87 -20.22 -10.37
CA SER A 438 1.24 -19.45 -9.31
C SER A 438 1.50 -17.96 -9.45
N VAL A 439 0.47 -17.22 -9.86
CA VAL A 439 0.52 -15.75 -10.04
C VAL A 439 0.86 -15.05 -8.74
N LEU A 440 0.39 -15.53 -7.58
CA LEU A 440 0.71 -14.94 -6.28
C LEU A 440 2.23 -14.88 -6.09
N LEU A 441 2.91 -16.03 -6.20
CA LEU A 441 4.37 -16.11 -6.05
C LEU A 441 5.09 -15.27 -7.12
N ALA A 442 4.64 -15.34 -8.37
CA ALA A 442 5.20 -14.55 -9.45
C ALA A 442 5.05 -13.04 -9.23
N ARG A 443 4.05 -12.56 -8.48
CA ARG A 443 3.95 -11.14 -8.09
C ARG A 443 4.87 -10.79 -6.93
N LEU A 444 5.14 -11.71 -6.01
CA LEU A 444 6.03 -11.46 -4.87
C LEU A 444 7.46 -11.16 -5.30
N THR A 445 7.95 -11.79 -6.38
CA THR A 445 9.35 -11.70 -6.81
C THR A 445 9.62 -10.64 -7.87
N ARG A 446 8.61 -9.83 -8.22
CA ARG A 446 8.74 -8.77 -9.23
C ARG A 446 9.19 -7.45 -8.63
N LEU A 447 9.85 -6.66 -9.46
CA LEU A 447 10.25 -5.28 -9.17
C LEU A 447 9.58 -4.27 -10.09
N ASP A 448 8.85 -4.72 -11.10
CA ASP A 448 8.02 -3.87 -11.94
C ASP A 448 6.65 -3.63 -11.30
N GLY A 449 5.79 -2.90 -12.01
CA GLY A 449 4.48 -2.54 -11.50
C GLY A 449 3.45 -3.64 -11.32
N LEU A 450 3.76 -4.87 -11.73
CA LEU A 450 2.89 -6.00 -11.48
C LEU A 450 3.24 -6.67 -10.14
N ARG A 451 4.26 -6.18 -9.42
CA ARG A 451 4.68 -6.66 -8.11
C ARG A 451 3.60 -6.51 -7.04
N MET A 452 3.68 -7.37 -6.03
CA MET A 452 2.92 -7.25 -4.79
C MET A 452 3.84 -7.48 -3.58
N PRO A 453 3.72 -6.68 -2.50
CA PRO A 453 2.89 -5.49 -2.38
C PRO A 453 3.44 -4.30 -3.23
N PRO A 454 2.57 -3.36 -3.67
CA PRO A 454 2.95 -2.23 -4.52
C PRO A 454 3.50 -1.03 -3.73
N LEU A 455 3.47 -1.10 -2.40
CA LEU A 455 3.82 0.01 -1.49
C LEU A 455 4.68 -0.53 -0.35
N GLY A 456 5.54 0.33 0.21
CA GLY A 456 6.26 0.05 1.46
C GLY A 456 7.62 -0.63 1.31
N SER A 457 8.06 -0.95 0.09
CA SER A 457 9.43 -1.40 -0.21
C SER A 457 9.83 -1.09 -1.66
N ASP A 458 11.14 -0.99 -1.90
CA ASP A 458 11.76 -0.92 -3.23
C ASP A 458 12.18 -2.30 -3.77
N GLY A 459 12.40 -3.28 -2.90
CA GLY A 459 12.71 -4.67 -3.22
C GLY A 459 11.63 -5.66 -2.79
N PHE A 460 11.89 -6.95 -2.97
CA PHE A 460 11.03 -8.03 -2.45
C PHE A 460 11.72 -8.83 -1.35
N ASP A 461 10.91 -9.49 -0.52
CA ASP A 461 11.38 -10.38 0.54
C ASP A 461 11.85 -11.72 -0.06
N VAL A 462 13.16 -11.90 -0.21
CA VAL A 462 13.72 -13.15 -0.75
C VAL A 462 13.37 -14.35 0.13
N ALA A 463 13.45 -14.19 1.46
CA ALA A 463 13.14 -15.26 2.39
C ALA A 463 11.63 -15.56 2.43
N GLY A 464 10.81 -14.51 2.44
CA GLY A 464 9.36 -14.61 2.35
C GLY A 464 8.88 -15.29 1.06
N ALA A 465 9.45 -14.91 -0.09
CA ALA A 465 9.15 -15.54 -1.37
C ALA A 465 9.55 -17.02 -1.40
N ALA A 466 10.74 -17.37 -0.91
CA ALA A 466 11.18 -18.75 -0.82
C ALA A 466 10.30 -19.59 0.13
N LEU A 467 9.82 -18.99 1.22
CA LEU A 467 8.90 -19.64 2.16
C LEU A 467 7.53 -19.92 1.49
N VAL A 468 6.99 -18.95 0.75
CA VAL A 468 5.74 -19.11 0.00
C VAL A 468 5.91 -20.13 -1.13
N GLU A 469 7.05 -20.14 -1.83
CA GLU A 469 7.37 -21.14 -2.85
C GLU A 469 7.42 -22.56 -2.26
N ALA A 470 8.08 -22.72 -1.11
CA ALA A 470 8.17 -24.00 -0.41
C ALA A 470 6.77 -24.51 0.02
N TRP A 471 5.92 -23.60 0.52
CA TRP A 471 4.54 -23.92 0.86
C TRP A 471 3.75 -24.38 -0.38
N ILE A 472 3.75 -23.60 -1.46
CA ILE A 472 3.03 -23.94 -2.70
C ILE A 472 3.51 -25.28 -3.27
N SER A 473 4.82 -25.54 -3.26
CA SER A 473 5.40 -26.81 -3.72
C SER A 473 4.92 -28.02 -2.92
N GLY A 474 4.59 -27.82 -1.64
CA GLY A 474 4.09 -28.88 -0.76
C GLY A 474 2.60 -29.15 -0.87
N LEU A 475 1.83 -28.27 -1.51
CA LEU A 475 0.39 -28.45 -1.68
C LEU A 475 0.09 -29.58 -2.68
N THR A 476 -0.85 -30.46 -2.33
CA THR A 476 -1.35 -31.52 -3.24
C THR A 476 -2.76 -31.25 -3.74
N SER A 477 -3.54 -30.47 -2.98
CA SER A 477 -4.91 -30.07 -3.29
C SER A 477 -5.24 -28.73 -2.63
N CYS A 478 -6.48 -28.28 -2.74
CA CYS A 478 -6.99 -27.11 -2.02
C CYS A 478 -7.57 -27.42 -0.64
N ASP A 479 -7.75 -28.71 -0.34
CA ASP A 479 -8.11 -29.17 0.99
C ASP A 479 -6.81 -29.23 1.79
N ASP A 480 -6.73 -28.44 2.87
CA ASP A 480 -5.64 -28.49 3.86
C ASP A 480 -5.78 -29.78 4.71
N ASP A 481 -5.82 -30.96 4.08
CA ASP A 481 -5.80 -32.24 4.78
C ASP A 481 -4.36 -32.63 5.13
N GLU A 482 -3.77 -31.91 6.08
CA GLU A 482 -2.97 -32.61 7.08
C GLU A 482 -3.93 -32.98 8.21
N GLU A 483 -4.28 -34.28 8.29
CA GLU A 483 -5.00 -34.88 9.42
C GLU A 483 -4.40 -34.38 10.75
N HIS A 484 -5.01 -33.37 11.36
CA HIS A 484 -4.92 -33.17 12.80
C HIS A 484 -5.78 -34.26 13.43
N GLY A 485 -5.16 -35.42 13.62
CA GLY A 485 -5.71 -36.46 14.49
C GLY A 485 -6.02 -35.85 15.85
N ASP A 486 -7.30 -35.92 16.23
CA ASP A 486 -7.73 -35.84 17.61
C ASP A 486 -6.90 -36.85 18.43
N ASP A 487 -6.10 -36.33 19.38
CA ASP A 487 -5.71 -37.04 20.60
C ASP A 487 -5.56 -36.04 21.77
#